data_AF-A0A0X8GPP3-F1
#
_entry.id   AF-A0A0X8GPP3-F1
#
_cell.length_a   1.000
_cell.length_b   1.000
_cell.length_c   1.000
_cell.angle_alpha   90.00
_cell.angle_beta   90.00
_cell.angle_gamma   90.00
#
_symmetry.space_group_name_H-M   'P 1'
#
loop_
_entity.id
_entity.type
_entity.pdbx_description
1 polymer ?
#
loop_
_entity_poly.entity_id
_entity_poly.type
_entity_poly.pdbx_seq_one_letter_code
_entity_poly.pdbx_strand_id
1 'polypeptide(L)'
;MKKIAASLLLATSFAACSEHHPNKPNPSTPPAAKASKVPAHKTKKIMARGESCLRFSREFAGDQSARDRELNQKMDKLKCDTIISELETLQQHLPKNSPLKAKVQALLLEY
;
A
#
# COMPACT_ATOMS: atom_id res chain seq x y z
N MET A 1 -38.99 -10.87 -33.31
CA MET A 1 -38.40 -11.33 -34.59
C MET A 1 -36.97 -11.78 -34.32
N LYS A 2 -36.59 -12.97 -34.82
CA LYS A 2 -35.29 -13.67 -34.66
C LYS A 2 -34.18 -13.08 -35.53
N LYS A 3 -32.92 -13.29 -35.10
CA LYS A 3 -31.64 -13.62 -35.84
C LYS A 3 -30.47 -13.16 -34.94
N ILE A 4 -29.72 -13.97 -34.18
CA ILE A 4 -28.87 -15.18 -34.40
C ILE A 4 -27.59 -14.92 -35.23
N ALA A 5 -26.47 -15.38 -34.66
CA ALA A 5 -25.14 -15.73 -35.23
C ALA A 5 -24.11 -14.59 -35.33
N ALA A 6 -22.81 -14.80 -35.11
CA ALA A 6 -22.03 -16.03 -35.11
C ALA A 6 -20.77 -15.93 -34.22
N SER A 7 -20.47 -17.02 -33.52
CA SER A 7 -19.15 -17.34 -32.96
C SER A 7 -18.11 -17.47 -34.07
N LEU A 8 -16.88 -17.03 -33.81
CA LEU A 8 -15.70 -17.57 -34.50
C LEU A 8 -14.66 -17.98 -33.45
N LEU A 9 -14.52 -19.30 -33.29
CA LEU A 9 -13.44 -19.97 -32.58
C LEU A 9 -12.22 -20.00 -33.50
N LEU A 10 -11.04 -19.58 -33.02
CA LEU A 10 -9.77 -20.01 -33.60
C LEU A 10 -9.15 -21.06 -32.67
N ALA A 11 -9.09 -22.28 -33.19
CA ALA A 11 -8.30 -23.39 -32.65
C ALA A 11 -7.02 -23.54 -33.48
N THR A 12 -5.87 -23.73 -32.85
CA THR A 12 -4.68 -24.50 -33.31
C THR A 12 -3.68 -24.51 -32.16
N SER A 13 -2.80 -25.48 -31.95
CA SER A 13 -2.81 -26.93 -32.09
C SER A 13 -1.62 -27.41 -31.23
N PHE A 14 -1.71 -28.64 -30.78
CA PHE A 14 -0.85 -29.30 -29.82
C PHE A 14 0.63 -29.38 -30.23
N ALA A 15 1.52 -29.13 -29.28
CA ALA A 15 2.85 -29.73 -29.25
C ALA A 15 2.96 -30.52 -27.94
N ALA A 16 2.87 -31.84 -28.07
CA ALA A 16 3.15 -32.80 -27.02
C ALA A 16 4.66 -33.14 -27.05
N CYS A 17 5.29 -33.17 -25.87
CA CYS A 17 6.43 -34.04 -25.57
C CYS A 17 6.32 -34.53 -24.12
N SER A 18 6.51 -35.84 -23.99
CA SER A 18 6.63 -36.72 -22.83
C SER A 18 7.48 -36.13 -21.67
N GLU A 19 7.39 -36.54 -20.40
CA GLU A 19 7.50 -37.90 -19.85
C GLU A 19 6.79 -38.04 -18.49
N HIS A 20 6.21 -39.23 -18.27
CA HIS A 20 5.55 -39.62 -17.03
C HIS A 20 6.60 -40.12 -16.02
N HIS A 21 6.98 -39.27 -15.07
CA HIS A 21 7.73 -39.71 -13.88
C HIS A 21 6.75 -39.88 -12.70
N PRO A 22 6.69 -41.04 -12.01
CA PRO A 22 5.97 -41.14 -10.75
C PRO A 22 6.80 -40.46 -9.66
N ASN A 23 6.62 -39.15 -9.48
CA ASN A 23 7.26 -38.44 -8.38
C ASN A 23 6.37 -38.53 -7.14
N LYS A 24 6.87 -39.27 -6.15
CA LYS A 24 6.43 -39.39 -4.76
C LYS A 24 5.84 -38.06 -4.23
N PRO A 25 4.71 -38.05 -3.50
CA PRO A 25 4.23 -36.83 -2.87
C PRO A 25 5.25 -36.38 -1.82
N ASN A 26 6.01 -35.35 -2.13
CA ASN A 26 6.86 -34.66 -1.18
C ASN A 26 5.99 -33.58 -0.50
N PRO A 27 5.70 -33.67 0.81
CA PRO A 27 5.00 -32.62 1.53
C PRO A 27 6.00 -31.51 1.87
N SER A 28 6.52 -30.83 0.86
CA SER A 28 7.29 -29.60 1.07
C SER A 28 6.36 -28.43 0.85
N THR A 29 5.40 -28.26 1.76
CA THR A 29 4.69 -27.00 1.95
C THR A 29 5.76 -25.94 2.22
N PRO A 30 5.94 -24.92 1.35
CA PRO A 30 6.80 -23.80 1.69
C PRO A 30 6.26 -23.16 2.98
N PRO A 31 7.09 -22.88 4.00
CA PRO A 31 6.62 -22.15 5.16
C PRO A 31 6.02 -20.83 4.65
N ALA A 32 4.75 -20.60 5.01
CA ALA A 32 4.03 -19.38 4.68
C ALA A 32 4.95 -18.19 4.87
N ALA A 33 5.19 -17.42 3.81
CA ALA A 33 5.99 -16.21 3.85
C ALA A 33 5.47 -15.37 5.03
N LYS A 34 6.30 -15.24 6.08
CA LYS A 34 5.96 -14.42 7.23
C LYS A 34 5.70 -13.03 6.68
N ALA A 35 4.43 -12.61 6.68
CA ALA A 35 4.02 -11.29 6.24
C ALA A 35 4.98 -10.28 6.87
N SER A 36 5.76 -9.58 6.04
CA SER A 36 6.80 -8.66 6.50
C SER A 36 6.10 -7.54 7.26
N LYS A 37 6.01 -7.70 8.57
CA LYS A 37 5.27 -6.80 9.45
C LYS A 37 6.17 -5.61 9.69
N VAL A 38 5.74 -4.42 9.26
CA VAL A 38 6.42 -3.17 9.62
C VAL A 38 6.61 -3.15 11.14
N PRO A 39 7.83 -2.92 11.66
CA PRO A 39 8.08 -2.91 13.09
C PRO A 39 7.17 -1.91 13.81
N ALA A 40 6.61 -2.28 14.96
CA ALA A 40 5.64 -1.45 15.68
C ALA A 40 6.17 -0.05 16.03
N HIS A 41 7.47 0.06 16.36
CA HIS A 41 8.12 1.35 16.63
C HIS A 41 8.12 2.25 15.37
N LYS A 42 8.35 1.67 14.19
CA LYS A 42 8.37 2.39 12.91
C LYS A 42 6.95 2.85 12.56
N THR A 43 5.96 1.98 12.75
CA THR A 43 4.55 2.33 12.59
C THR A 43 4.14 3.50 13.48
N LYS A 44 4.46 3.47 14.78
CA LYS A 44 4.16 4.57 15.70
C LYS A 44 4.83 5.88 15.27
N LYS A 45 6.08 5.81 14.81
CA LYS A 45 6.83 6.98 14.31
C LYS A 45 6.20 7.58 13.05
N ILE A 46 5.79 6.75 12.10
CA ILE A 46 5.10 7.20 10.87
C ILE A 46 3.78 7.88 11.22
N MET A 47 2.95 7.26 12.08
CA MET A 47 1.67 7.83 12.51
C MET A 47 1.83 9.21 13.18
N ALA A 48 2.69 9.32 14.20
CA ALA A 48 2.90 10.58 14.92
C ALA A 48 3.44 11.70 14.00
N ARG A 49 4.27 11.32 13.02
CA ARG A 49 4.78 12.23 12.02
C ARG A 49 3.70 12.68 11.05
N GLY A 50 2.86 11.76 10.58
CA GLY A 50 1.68 12.06 9.75
C GLY A 50 0.70 13.00 10.43
N GLU A 51 0.43 12.82 11.72
CA GLU A 51 -0.40 13.76 12.49
C GLU A 51 0.25 15.15 12.59
N SER A 52 1.57 15.21 12.81
CA SER A 52 2.30 16.47 12.91
C SER A 52 2.33 17.22 11.57
N CYS A 53 2.55 16.51 10.47
CA CYS A 53 2.53 17.07 9.12
C CYS A 53 1.14 17.62 8.76
N LEU A 54 0.09 16.86 9.04
CA LEU A 54 -1.30 17.30 8.81
C LEU A 54 -1.66 18.54 9.65
N ARG A 55 -1.19 18.61 10.90
CA ARG A 55 -1.40 19.80 11.72
C ARG A 55 -0.70 21.02 11.11
N PHE A 56 0.56 20.89 10.71
CA PHE A 56 1.31 22.01 10.15
C PHE A 56 0.79 22.45 8.78
N SER A 57 0.29 21.54 7.94
CA SER A 57 -0.33 21.90 6.67
C SER A 57 -1.61 22.72 6.86
N ARG A 58 -2.38 22.46 7.93
CA ARG A 58 -3.56 23.27 8.30
C ARG A 58 -3.22 24.64 8.86
N GLU A 59 -2.05 24.77 9.49
CA GLU A 59 -1.56 26.06 10.00
C GLU A 59 -0.89 26.91 8.92
N PHE A 60 -0.50 26.33 7.79
CA PHE A 60 0.20 27.00 6.71
C PHE A 60 -0.77 27.86 5.87
N ALA A 61 -0.57 29.18 5.87
CA ALA A 61 -1.48 30.13 5.21
C ALA A 61 -1.15 30.38 3.73
N GLY A 62 0.09 30.11 3.31
CA GLY A 62 0.61 30.44 1.98
C GLY A 62 0.95 31.92 1.79
N ASP A 63 1.10 32.69 2.87
CA ASP A 63 1.27 34.15 2.85
C ASP A 63 2.74 34.62 2.93
N GLN A 64 3.68 33.66 2.97
CA GLN A 64 5.13 33.90 3.10
C GLN A 64 5.56 34.68 4.36
N SER A 65 4.68 34.77 5.35
CA SER A 65 4.98 35.35 6.65
C SER A 65 6.14 34.64 7.35
N ALA A 66 6.67 35.27 8.40
CA ALA A 66 7.66 34.62 9.25
C ALA A 66 7.13 33.28 9.82
N ARG A 67 5.82 33.20 10.09
CA ARG A 67 5.18 31.98 10.58
C ARG A 67 5.17 30.89 9.51
N ASP A 68 4.79 31.21 8.29
CA ASP A 68 4.80 30.25 7.18
C ASP A 68 6.21 29.71 6.89
N ARG A 69 7.23 30.56 6.96
CA ARG A 69 8.63 30.13 6.83
C ARG A 69 9.03 29.16 7.94
N GLU A 70 8.61 29.42 9.18
CA GLU A 70 8.84 28.52 10.32
C GLU A 70 8.12 27.18 10.13
N LEU A 71 6.87 27.20 9.67
CA LEU A 71 6.07 26.01 9.40
C LEU A 71 6.67 25.18 8.27
N ASN A 72 7.11 25.80 7.17
CA ASN A 72 7.83 25.11 6.10
C ASN A 72 9.08 24.41 6.61
N GLN A 73 9.92 25.11 7.39
CA GLN A 73 11.11 24.48 7.98
C GLN A 73 10.77 23.29 8.90
N LYS A 74 9.64 23.34 9.62
CA LYS A 74 9.17 22.21 10.44
C LYS A 74 8.69 21.05 9.57
N MET A 75 7.93 21.34 8.51
CA MET A 75 7.46 20.33 7.57
C MET A 75 8.62 19.65 6.85
N ASP A 76 9.64 20.40 6.43
CA ASP A 76 10.86 19.88 5.81
C ASP A 76 11.65 18.98 6.77
N LYS A 77 11.83 19.42 8.03
CA LYS A 77 12.50 18.60 9.07
C LYS A 77 11.77 17.29 9.35
N LEU A 78 10.45 17.30 9.26
CA LEU A 78 9.62 16.09 9.39
C LEU A 78 9.56 15.28 8.09
N LYS A 79 10.06 15.80 6.97
CA LYS A 79 9.92 15.17 5.64
C LYS A 79 8.46 14.91 5.28
N CYS A 80 7.61 15.93 5.46
CA CYS A 80 6.18 15.83 5.17
C CYS A 80 5.88 15.57 3.69
N ASP A 81 6.82 15.87 2.79
CA ASP A 81 6.78 15.52 1.36
C ASP A 81 6.66 14.00 1.12
N THR A 82 7.21 13.17 2.02
CA THR A 82 7.19 11.71 1.90
C THR A 82 6.10 11.02 2.73
N ILE A 83 5.32 11.76 3.52
CA ILE A 83 4.50 11.14 4.56
C ILE A 83 3.30 10.37 4.01
N ILE A 84 2.70 10.83 2.90
CA ILE A 84 1.56 10.16 2.27
C ILE A 84 1.98 8.77 1.76
N SER A 85 3.09 8.67 1.04
CA SER A 85 3.57 7.39 0.51
C SER A 85 3.96 6.40 1.60
N GLU A 86 4.49 6.89 2.73
CA GLU A 86 4.75 6.05 3.91
C GLU A 86 3.46 5.56 4.58
N LEU A 87 2.42 6.39 4.65
CA LEU A 87 1.12 6.01 5.19
C LEU A 87 0.41 4.99 4.29
N GLU A 88 0.45 5.17 2.97
CA GLU A 88 -0.06 4.19 1.99
C GLU A 88 0.66 2.84 2.14
N THR A 89 2.00 2.88 2.21
CA THR A 89 2.82 1.68 2.45
C THR A 89 2.39 1.00 3.75
N LEU A 90 2.21 1.77 4.82
CA LEU A 90 1.76 1.24 6.10
C LEU A 90 0.36 0.61 6.00
N GLN A 91 -0.58 1.25 5.29
CA GLN A 91 -1.94 0.73 5.09
C GLN A 91 -1.96 -0.64 4.39
N GLN A 92 -1.09 -0.84 3.40
CA GLN A 92 -0.94 -2.09 2.65
C GLN A 92 -0.42 -3.24 3.54
N HIS A 93 0.49 -2.93 4.48
CA HIS A 93 1.14 -3.92 5.32
C HIS A 93 0.36 -4.24 6.62
N LEU A 94 -0.64 -3.44 6.96
CA LEU A 94 -1.48 -3.68 8.13
C LEU A 94 -2.55 -4.76 7.85
N PRO A 95 -2.80 -5.66 8.82
CA PRO A 95 -3.88 -6.65 8.71
C PRO A 95 -5.24 -5.99 8.42
N LYS A 96 -6.08 -6.64 7.61
CA LYS A 96 -7.40 -6.12 7.22
C LYS A 96 -8.26 -5.70 8.42
N ASN A 97 -8.22 -6.47 9.50
CA ASN A 97 -9.02 -6.23 10.71
C ASN A 97 -8.27 -5.40 11.78
N SER A 98 -7.17 -4.74 11.42
CA SER A 98 -6.40 -3.93 12.37
C SER A 98 -7.10 -2.58 12.60
N PRO A 99 -7.36 -2.15 13.86
CA PRO A 99 -7.87 -0.81 14.14
C PRO A 99 -6.89 0.28 13.66
N LEU A 100 -5.62 -0.05 13.58
CA LEU A 100 -4.59 0.85 13.07
C LEU A 100 -4.74 1.11 11.57
N LYS A 101 -5.25 0.14 10.81
CA LYS A 101 -5.51 0.30 9.38
C LYS A 101 -6.59 1.36 9.14
N ALA A 102 -7.65 1.35 9.96
CA ALA A 102 -8.68 2.39 9.94
C ALA A 102 -8.11 3.77 10.30
N LYS A 103 -7.23 3.85 11.30
CA LYS A 103 -6.55 5.11 11.66
C LYS A 103 -5.66 5.65 10.55
N VAL A 104 -4.87 4.80 9.90
CA VAL A 104 -4.04 5.18 8.75
C VAL A 104 -4.92 5.66 7.60
N GLN A 105 -6.01 4.94 7.30
CA GLN A 105 -6.96 5.34 6.27
C GLN A 105 -7.61 6.69 6.58
N ALA A 106 -8.05 6.92 7.81
CA ALA A 106 -8.60 8.20 8.23
C ALA A 106 -7.57 9.32 8.05
N LEU A 107 -6.32 9.10 8.45
CA LEU A 107 -5.27 10.09 8.27
C LEU A 107 -5.01 10.40 6.78
N LEU A 108 -5.01 9.38 5.92
CA LEU A 108 -4.86 9.55 4.46
C LEU A 108 -6.02 10.32 3.81
N LEU A 109 -7.24 10.24 4.36
CA LEU A 109 -8.40 10.99 3.84
C LEU A 109 -8.40 12.47 4.21
N GLU A 110 -7.59 12.86 5.19
CA GLU A 110 -7.48 14.24 5.67
C GLU A 110 -6.40 15.05 4.94
N TYR A 111 -5.57 14.38 4.12
CA TYR A 111 -4.60 15.00 3.21
C TYR A 111 -5.25 15.28 1.85
#